data_AF-A0AA40I014-F1
#
_entry.id   AF-A0AA40I014-F1
#
_cell.length_a   1.000
_cell.length_b   1.000
_cell.length_c   1.000
_cell.angle_alpha   90.00
_cell.angle_beta   90.00
_cell.angle_gamma   90.00
#
_symmetry.space_group_name_H-M   'P 1'
#
loop_
_entity.id
_entity.type
_entity.pdbx_description
1 polymer ?
#
loop_
_entity_poly.entity_id
_entity_poly.type
_entity_poly.pdbx_seq_one_letter_code
_entity_poly.pdbx_strand_id
1 'polypeptide(L)'
;MGRGRYHLVAALLLVLSVERVRSGQGSCRDCPAGTFCAKTETPTCAPCPSNSFSRTPGQEACRLCRRCEGVFRAKKGCSPTSDAECECVPGFHCRGAGCAMCEPDCGRGQELTADGCKDCDSGTFNDQKLGTCRPMDGAVLANGTKERDVVCGPPSADSSPGAPSAPTPTPRARAGARSPAPISILLLALAAAAALALLLLLVLRSSEAEQGRRKLLSLLKQPFLKPVRTAQEEDGCSCGFPEEEEGEEGQL
;
A
#
# COMPACT_ATOMS: atom_id res chain seq x y z
N MET A 1 10.09 49.57 32.56
CA MET A 1 10.03 48.10 32.39
C MET A 1 9.45 47.61 31.03
N GLY A 2 9.17 48.47 30.04
CA GLY A 2 8.44 48.07 28.82
C GLY A 2 9.27 47.74 27.56
N ARG A 3 10.51 48.24 27.47
CA ARG A 3 11.31 48.17 26.22
C ARG A 3 11.90 46.78 25.96
N GLY A 4 12.35 46.07 26.99
CA GLY A 4 12.90 44.71 26.86
C GLY A 4 11.88 43.63 26.49
N ARG A 5 10.63 43.75 26.97
CA ARG A 5 9.54 42.84 26.61
C ARG A 5 9.15 43.00 25.13
N TYR A 6 9.17 44.21 24.60
CA TYR A 6 8.85 44.46 23.20
C TYR A 6 9.90 43.84 22.26
N HIS A 7 11.19 43.93 22.61
CA HIS A 7 12.27 43.30 21.85
C HIS A 7 12.21 41.76 21.89
N LEU A 8 11.82 41.16 23.02
CA LEU A 8 11.63 39.72 23.13
C LEU A 8 10.43 39.22 22.32
N VAL A 9 9.31 39.95 22.35
CA VAL A 9 8.12 39.62 21.54
C VAL A 9 8.42 39.81 20.05
N ALA A 10 9.12 40.88 19.66
CA ALA A 10 9.56 41.10 18.29
C ALA A 10 10.54 40.02 17.81
N ALA A 11 11.49 39.59 18.65
CA ALA A 11 12.40 38.51 18.33
C ALA A 11 11.69 37.15 18.20
N LEU A 12 10.72 36.86 19.07
CA LEU A 12 9.88 35.67 18.97
C LEU A 12 9.02 35.67 17.69
N LEU A 13 8.42 36.81 17.33
CA LEU A 13 7.66 36.96 16.09
C LEU A 13 8.56 36.84 14.84
N LEU A 14 9.79 37.35 14.90
CA LEU A 14 10.79 37.19 13.84
C LEU A 14 11.25 35.73 13.71
N VAL A 15 11.48 35.02 14.82
CA VAL A 15 11.83 33.59 14.77
C VAL A 15 10.66 32.75 14.26
N LEU A 16 9.43 33.01 14.69
CA LEU A 16 8.22 32.32 14.21
C LEU A 16 7.86 32.64 12.75
N SER A 17 8.31 33.77 12.22
CA SER A 17 8.18 34.10 10.79
C SER A 17 9.33 33.50 9.98
N VAL A 18 10.56 33.44 10.50
CA VAL A 18 11.69 32.73 9.89
C VAL A 18 11.45 31.21 9.82
N GLU A 19 10.84 30.60 10.85
CA GLU A 19 10.44 29.19 10.82
C GLU A 19 9.31 28.91 9.82
N ARG A 20 8.40 29.88 9.58
CA ARG A 20 7.42 29.78 8.48
C ARG A 20 8.04 29.97 7.08
N VAL A 21 9.07 30.80 6.97
CA VAL A 21 9.72 31.12 5.68
C VAL A 21 10.68 30.02 5.23
N ARG A 22 11.19 29.18 6.14
CA ARG A 22 12.09 28.07 5.80
C ARG A 22 11.43 26.87 5.09
N SER A 23 10.12 26.93 4.82
CA SER A 23 9.44 25.97 3.92
C SER A 23 9.55 26.33 2.42
N GLY A 24 10.21 27.44 2.06
CA GLY A 24 10.27 27.93 0.67
C GLY A 24 11.61 27.83 -0.06
N GLN A 25 12.64 27.21 0.54
CA GLN A 25 13.99 27.11 -0.04
C GLN A 25 14.57 25.69 0.03
N GLY A 26 13.69 24.69 -0.12
CA GLY A 26 14.08 23.29 -0.33
C GLY A 26 14.19 22.97 -1.81
N SER A 27 14.89 21.89 -2.16
CA SER A 27 14.78 21.33 -3.50
C SER A 27 13.31 20.95 -3.73
N CYS A 28 12.81 20.95 -4.97
CA CYS A 28 11.46 20.42 -5.27
C CYS A 28 11.25 19.01 -4.68
N ARG A 29 12.33 18.23 -4.50
CA ARG A 29 12.30 16.90 -3.88
C ARG A 29 11.77 16.89 -2.43
N ASP A 30 11.88 18.01 -1.72
CA ASP A 30 11.48 18.13 -0.32
C ASP A 30 9.98 18.45 -0.17
N CYS A 31 9.27 18.73 -1.27
CA CYS A 31 7.86 19.04 -1.24
C CYS A 31 7.03 17.82 -0.82
N PRO A 32 6.17 17.93 0.22
CA PRO A 32 5.38 16.80 0.70
C PRO A 32 4.29 16.40 -0.30
N ALA A 33 3.72 15.20 -0.13
CA ALA A 33 2.51 14.78 -0.83
C ALA A 33 1.38 15.82 -0.63
N GLY A 34 0.54 15.99 -1.65
CA GLY A 34 -0.49 17.04 -1.68
C GLY A 34 0.01 18.41 -2.14
N THR A 35 1.29 18.52 -2.48
CA THR A 35 1.88 19.71 -3.10
C THR A 35 2.56 19.34 -4.41
N PHE A 36 2.82 20.37 -5.23
CA PHE A 36 3.64 20.30 -6.42
C PHE A 36 4.65 21.44 -6.44
N CYS A 37 5.72 21.27 -7.20
CA CYS A 37 6.79 22.25 -7.36
C CYS A 37 7.04 22.51 -8.85
N ALA A 38 6.67 23.70 -9.33
CA ALA A 38 7.06 24.11 -10.66
C ALA A 38 8.57 24.39 -10.70
N LYS A 39 9.25 24.01 -11.80
CA LYS A 39 10.64 24.39 -12.06
C LYS A 39 10.73 25.89 -12.38
N THR A 40 10.63 26.73 -11.36
CA THR A 40 10.86 28.17 -11.43
C THR A 40 12.20 28.51 -10.77
N GLU A 41 12.69 29.74 -10.97
CA GLU A 41 13.95 30.22 -10.35
C GLU A 41 13.93 30.11 -8.82
N THR A 42 12.73 30.08 -8.22
CA THR A 42 12.50 29.83 -6.79
C THR A 42 11.58 28.61 -6.60
N PRO A 43 12.12 27.40 -6.30
CA PRO A 43 11.31 26.20 -6.11
C PRO A 43 10.49 26.31 -4.81
N THR A 44 9.19 26.55 -4.95
CA THR A 44 8.25 26.65 -3.82
C THR A 44 7.19 25.55 -3.94
N CYS A 45 6.87 24.88 -2.83
CA CYS A 45 5.83 23.86 -2.78
C CYS A 45 4.44 24.53 -2.76
N ALA A 46 3.69 24.41 -3.85
CA ALA A 46 2.33 24.90 -3.95
C ALA A 46 1.32 23.77 -3.68
N PRO A 47 0.21 24.02 -2.96
CA PRO A 47 -0.82 23.00 -2.74
C PRO A 47 -1.47 22.59 -4.06
N CYS A 48 -1.89 21.32 -4.16
CA CYS A 48 -2.63 20.86 -5.33
C CYS A 48 -3.95 21.64 -5.52
N PRO A 49 -4.26 22.10 -6.74
CA PRO A 49 -5.55 22.74 -7.03
C PRO A 49 -6.72 21.78 -6.82
N SER A 50 -7.93 22.33 -6.73
CA SER A 50 -9.16 21.54 -6.60
C SER A 50 -9.27 20.48 -7.70
N ASN A 51 -9.81 19.29 -7.35
CA ASN A 51 -9.88 18.13 -8.24
C ASN A 51 -8.51 17.62 -8.75
N SER A 52 -7.45 17.81 -7.97
CA SER A 52 -6.15 17.20 -8.22
C SER A 52 -5.47 16.70 -6.95
N PHE A 53 -4.49 15.81 -7.11
CA PHE A 53 -3.75 15.18 -6.03
C PHE A 53 -2.29 14.91 -6.38
N SER A 54 -1.45 14.75 -5.37
CA SER A 54 -0.05 14.34 -5.47
C SER A 54 0.24 13.29 -4.40
N ARG A 55 0.48 12.04 -4.82
CA ARG A 55 0.69 10.90 -3.89
C ARG A 55 2.10 10.86 -3.32
N THR A 56 3.09 11.27 -4.11
CA THR A 56 4.49 11.17 -3.72
C THR A 56 5.08 12.55 -3.52
N PRO A 57 6.06 12.70 -2.62
CA PRO A 57 6.83 13.92 -2.49
C PRO A 57 7.50 14.33 -3.82
N GLY A 58 7.74 15.64 -3.95
CA GLY A 58 8.49 16.25 -5.04
C GLY A 58 7.93 16.09 -6.45
N GLN A 59 6.61 15.96 -6.56
CA GLN A 59 5.93 16.00 -7.85
C GLN A 59 6.05 17.39 -8.49
N GLU A 60 6.33 17.44 -9.78
CA GLU A 60 6.39 18.70 -10.55
C GLU A 60 4.99 19.24 -10.87
N ALA A 61 3.98 18.36 -10.85
CA ALA A 61 2.58 18.70 -11.09
C ALA A 61 1.65 17.75 -10.33
N CYS A 62 0.45 18.22 -9.98
CA CYS A 62 -0.60 17.38 -9.43
C CYS A 62 -1.33 16.62 -10.55
N ARG A 63 -1.72 15.38 -10.28
CA ARG A 63 -2.55 14.57 -11.18
C ARG A 63 -4.01 14.92 -10.95
N LEU A 64 -4.80 15.00 -12.03
CA LEU A 64 -6.24 15.16 -11.92
C LEU A 64 -6.87 13.96 -11.23
N CYS A 65 -7.83 14.23 -10.36
CA CYS A 65 -8.62 13.19 -9.72
C CYS A 65 -9.42 12.41 -10.75
N ARG A 66 -9.46 11.08 -10.60
CA ARG A 66 -10.39 10.24 -11.32
C ARG A 66 -11.82 10.68 -11.02
N ARG A 67 -12.67 10.65 -12.05
CA ARG A 67 -14.10 10.89 -11.90
C ARG A 67 -14.88 9.58 -11.97
N CYS A 68 -15.82 9.40 -11.05
CA CYS A 68 -16.72 8.25 -11.04
C CYS A 68 -18.09 8.72 -11.56
N GLU A 69 -18.37 8.45 -12.84
CA GLU A 69 -19.62 8.80 -13.52
C GLU A 69 -20.22 7.58 -14.23
N GLY A 70 -21.52 7.65 -14.56
CA GLY A 70 -22.21 6.58 -15.28
C GLY A 70 -22.35 5.32 -14.44
N VAL A 71 -21.77 4.21 -14.90
CA VAL A 71 -21.78 2.90 -14.21
C VAL A 71 -20.86 2.86 -12.98
N PHE A 72 -20.05 3.90 -12.77
CA PHE A 72 -19.18 4.04 -11.62
C PHE A 72 -19.79 4.99 -10.58
N ARG A 73 -19.62 4.64 -9.31
CA ARG A 73 -19.89 5.50 -8.14
C ARG A 73 -18.64 5.69 -7.31
N ALA A 74 -18.55 6.80 -6.58
CA ALA A 74 -17.41 7.08 -5.72
C ALA A 74 -17.47 6.19 -4.47
N LYS A 75 -16.49 5.29 -4.33
CA LYS A 75 -16.23 4.55 -3.09
C LYS A 75 -15.49 5.43 -2.08
N LYS A 76 -14.55 6.23 -2.57
CA LYS A 76 -13.78 7.20 -1.80
C LYS A 76 -13.58 8.47 -2.63
N GLY A 77 -13.84 9.62 -2.02
CA GLY A 77 -13.60 10.91 -2.65
C GLY A 77 -12.11 11.20 -2.85
N CYS A 78 -11.81 12.09 -3.80
CA CYS A 78 -10.45 12.56 -3.99
C CYS A 78 -10.01 13.46 -2.83
N SER A 79 -8.72 13.43 -2.51
CA SER A 79 -8.07 14.33 -1.55
C SER A 79 -6.77 14.88 -2.17
N PRO A 80 -6.13 15.91 -1.57
CA PRO A 80 -4.85 16.39 -2.09
C PRO A 80 -3.76 15.31 -2.17
N THR A 81 -3.82 14.26 -1.33
CA THR A 81 -2.78 13.22 -1.26
C THR A 81 -3.19 11.89 -1.90
N SER A 82 -4.47 11.69 -2.21
CA SER A 82 -4.97 10.44 -2.78
C SER A 82 -6.03 10.68 -3.84
N ASP A 83 -5.94 9.89 -4.90
CA ASP A 83 -6.95 9.86 -5.96
C ASP A 83 -8.32 9.39 -5.45
N ALA A 84 -9.37 9.67 -6.23
CA ALA A 84 -10.67 9.07 -6.00
C ALA A 84 -10.63 7.57 -6.29
N GLU A 85 -11.34 6.79 -5.47
CA GLU A 85 -11.52 5.36 -5.69
C GLU A 85 -12.97 5.14 -6.16
N CYS A 86 -13.13 4.55 -7.35
CA CYS A 86 -14.42 4.24 -7.91
C CYS A 86 -14.79 2.77 -7.68
N GLU A 87 -16.09 2.51 -7.56
CA GLU A 87 -16.68 1.18 -7.59
C GLU A 87 -17.88 1.17 -8.53
N CYS A 88 -18.40 -0.01 -8.87
CA CYS A 88 -19.55 -0.12 -9.75
C CYS A 88 -20.87 0.14 -9.01
N VAL A 89 -21.88 0.59 -9.74
CA VAL A 89 -23.27 0.65 -9.25
C VAL A 89 -23.82 -0.75 -8.95
N PRO A 90 -24.84 -0.90 -8.10
CA PRO A 90 -25.41 -2.21 -7.77
C PRO A 90 -25.85 -2.99 -9.03
N GLY A 91 -25.56 -4.28 -9.07
CA GLY A 91 -25.79 -5.13 -10.25
C GLY A 91 -24.59 -5.24 -11.19
N PHE A 92 -23.46 -4.62 -10.84
CA PHE A 92 -22.19 -4.70 -11.56
C PHE A 92 -21.03 -4.91 -10.58
N HIS A 93 -19.97 -5.56 -11.05
CA HIS A 93 -18.73 -5.76 -10.34
C HIS A 93 -17.52 -5.21 -11.11
N CYS A 94 -16.46 -4.92 -10.38
CA CYS A 94 -15.23 -4.36 -10.93
C CYS A 94 -14.42 -5.43 -11.67
N ARG A 95 -14.00 -5.11 -12.90
CA ARG A 95 -13.00 -5.88 -13.65
C ARG A 95 -11.76 -5.04 -13.92
N GLY A 96 -10.60 -5.68 -13.80
CA GLY A 96 -9.29 -5.08 -14.02
C GLY A 96 -8.76 -4.25 -12.85
N ALA A 97 -7.50 -3.84 -12.94
CA ALA A 97 -6.81 -3.09 -11.90
C ALA A 97 -7.50 -1.75 -11.62
N GLY A 98 -7.72 -1.45 -10.35
CA GLY A 98 -8.36 -0.20 -9.94
C GLY A 98 -9.80 -0.03 -10.43
N CYS A 99 -10.54 -1.11 -10.72
CA CYS A 99 -11.90 -1.05 -11.24
C CYS A 99 -11.97 -0.23 -12.55
N ALA A 100 -11.15 -0.59 -13.53
CA ALA A 100 -11.12 0.10 -14.82
C ALA A 100 -12.42 -0.10 -15.62
N MET A 101 -13.08 -1.24 -15.43
CA MET A 101 -14.32 -1.61 -16.11
C MET A 101 -15.34 -2.15 -15.10
N CYS A 102 -16.63 -1.98 -15.41
CA CYS A 102 -17.74 -2.59 -14.68
C CYS A 102 -18.40 -3.64 -15.57
N GLU A 103 -18.51 -4.86 -15.08
CA GLU A 103 -19.24 -5.94 -15.73
C GLU A 103 -20.50 -6.29 -14.95
N PRO A 104 -21.59 -6.68 -15.62
CA PRO A 104 -22.81 -7.11 -14.93
C PRO A 104 -22.52 -8.25 -13.95
N ASP A 105 -23.18 -8.22 -12.79
CA ASP A 105 -23.15 -9.32 -11.84
C ASP A 105 -23.74 -10.59 -12.46
N CYS A 106 -23.14 -11.74 -12.17
CA CYS A 106 -23.58 -13.01 -12.72
C CYS A 106 -25.00 -13.36 -12.24
N GLY A 107 -25.82 -13.78 -13.19
CA GLY A 107 -27.19 -14.18 -12.95
C GLY A 107 -27.30 -15.57 -12.32
N ARG A 108 -28.55 -16.05 -12.23
CA ARG A 108 -28.81 -17.46 -11.91
C ARG A 108 -28.29 -18.34 -13.04
N GLY A 109 -27.80 -19.52 -12.70
CA GLY A 109 -27.19 -20.46 -13.63
C GLY A 109 -25.87 -20.01 -14.21
N GLN A 110 -25.25 -19.00 -13.61
CA GLN A 110 -23.93 -18.52 -13.97
C GLN A 110 -23.04 -18.42 -12.74
N GLU A 111 -21.74 -18.52 -12.93
CA GLU A 111 -20.72 -18.28 -11.90
C GLU A 111 -19.66 -17.31 -12.40
N LEU A 112 -19.01 -16.62 -11.47
CA LEU A 112 -17.91 -15.72 -11.80
C LEU A 112 -16.61 -16.50 -11.96
N THR A 113 -15.99 -16.41 -13.14
CA THR A 113 -14.68 -16.99 -13.46
C THR A 113 -13.65 -15.90 -13.76
N ALA A 114 -12.38 -16.28 -14.02
CA ALA A 114 -11.34 -15.33 -14.40
C ALA A 114 -11.67 -14.55 -15.69
N ASP A 115 -12.44 -15.17 -16.59
CA ASP A 115 -12.85 -14.59 -17.87
C ASP A 115 -14.19 -13.83 -17.79
N GLY A 116 -14.80 -13.76 -16.61
CA GLY A 116 -16.11 -13.15 -16.37
C GLY A 116 -17.20 -14.18 -16.05
N CYS A 117 -18.46 -13.80 -16.22
CA CYS A 117 -19.59 -14.69 -15.95
C CYS A 117 -19.65 -15.84 -16.95
N LYS A 118 -19.59 -17.06 -16.44
CA LYS A 118 -19.71 -18.31 -17.20
C LYS A 118 -20.99 -19.03 -16.81
N ASP A 119 -21.72 -19.56 -17.78
CA ASP A 119 -22.85 -20.45 -17.49
C ASP A 119 -22.40 -21.73 -16.79
N CYS A 120 -23.26 -22.27 -15.92
CA CYS A 120 -23.06 -23.58 -15.32
C CYS A 120 -23.00 -24.68 -16.39
N ASP A 121 -22.00 -25.56 -16.25
CA ASP A 121 -21.82 -26.73 -17.10
C ASP A 121 -22.91 -27.78 -16.81
N SER A 122 -23.13 -28.69 -17.76
CA SER A 122 -24.16 -29.74 -17.64
C SER A 122 -23.97 -30.58 -16.37
N GLY A 123 -25.04 -30.77 -15.60
CA GLY A 123 -25.00 -31.47 -14.30
C GLY A 123 -24.70 -30.57 -13.10
N THR A 124 -24.53 -29.26 -13.33
CA THR A 124 -24.38 -28.26 -12.27
C THR A 124 -25.43 -27.14 -12.40
N PHE A 125 -25.76 -26.49 -11.28
CA PHE A 125 -26.70 -25.38 -11.24
C PHE A 125 -26.24 -24.30 -10.25
N ASN A 126 -26.78 -23.09 -10.41
CA ASN A 126 -26.66 -22.03 -9.42
C ASN A 126 -27.99 -21.28 -9.31
N ASP A 127 -28.64 -21.36 -8.16
CA ASP A 127 -29.94 -20.72 -7.89
C ASP A 127 -29.81 -19.27 -7.37
N GLN A 128 -28.59 -18.83 -7.05
CA GLN A 128 -28.28 -17.54 -6.46
C GLN A 128 -27.63 -16.58 -7.46
N LYS A 129 -27.91 -15.28 -7.33
CA LYS A 129 -27.13 -14.24 -8.01
C LYS A 129 -25.76 -14.14 -7.35
N LEU A 130 -24.70 -13.99 -8.14
CA LEU A 130 -23.30 -14.03 -7.66
C LEU A 130 -22.92 -15.34 -6.93
N GLY A 131 -23.65 -16.42 -7.19
CA GLY A 131 -23.35 -17.75 -6.66
C GLY A 131 -22.27 -18.50 -7.46
N THR A 132 -22.05 -19.75 -7.08
CA THR A 132 -21.11 -20.67 -7.73
C THR A 132 -21.88 -21.90 -8.19
N CYS A 133 -21.51 -22.49 -9.34
CA CYS A 133 -22.17 -23.68 -9.85
C CYS A 133 -21.87 -24.89 -8.96
N ARG A 134 -22.91 -25.61 -8.57
CA ARG A 134 -22.84 -26.79 -7.70
C ARG A 134 -23.45 -28.00 -8.40
N PRO A 135 -22.98 -29.23 -8.12
CA PRO A 135 -23.57 -30.44 -8.68
C PRO A 135 -25.03 -30.57 -8.25
N MET A 136 -25.84 -31.11 -9.16
CA MET A 136 -27.22 -31.51 -8.87
C MET A 136 -27.23 -32.85 -8.11
N ASP A 137 -27.98 -32.98 -7.01
CA ASP A 137 -28.04 -34.19 -6.20
C ASP A 137 -29.41 -34.89 -6.27
N GLY A 138 -29.43 -36.17 -6.70
CA GLY A 138 -30.56 -37.09 -6.53
C GLY A 138 -31.24 -37.62 -7.80
N ALA A 139 -32.12 -38.61 -7.64
CA ALA A 139 -32.88 -39.24 -8.73
C ALA A 139 -34.03 -38.30 -9.18
N VAL A 140 -33.95 -37.91 -10.44
CA VAL A 140 -34.70 -36.81 -11.05
C VAL A 140 -36.17 -37.17 -11.30
N LEU A 141 -37.13 -36.49 -10.65
CA LEU A 141 -38.56 -36.52 -11.05
C LEU A 141 -38.88 -35.49 -12.15
N ALA A 142 -38.14 -34.38 -12.17
CA ALA A 142 -38.19 -33.36 -13.21
C ALA A 142 -36.78 -32.78 -13.43
N ASN A 143 -36.32 -32.74 -14.68
CA ASN A 143 -34.97 -32.29 -15.01
C ASN A 143 -34.70 -30.89 -14.45
N GLY A 144 -33.56 -30.75 -13.76
CA GLY A 144 -33.03 -29.45 -13.36
C GLY A 144 -32.68 -28.60 -14.59
N THR A 145 -32.66 -27.29 -14.39
CA THR A 145 -32.21 -26.32 -15.41
C THR A 145 -30.98 -25.59 -14.88
N LYS A 146 -30.29 -24.79 -15.71
CA LYS A 146 -29.16 -23.97 -15.24
C LYS A 146 -29.54 -23.11 -14.02
N GLU A 147 -30.80 -22.68 -13.93
CA GLU A 147 -31.29 -21.74 -12.91
C GLU A 147 -32.05 -22.39 -11.74
N ARG A 148 -32.33 -23.69 -11.79
CA ARG A 148 -33.16 -24.40 -10.79
C ARG A 148 -32.66 -25.82 -10.58
N ASP A 149 -32.59 -26.21 -9.31
CA ASP A 149 -32.24 -27.58 -8.92
C ASP A 149 -33.23 -28.62 -9.44
N VAL A 150 -32.79 -29.86 -9.47
CA VAL A 150 -33.59 -31.05 -9.75
C VAL A 150 -34.67 -31.19 -8.69
N VAL A 151 -35.91 -31.47 -9.09
CA VAL A 151 -36.93 -31.91 -8.14
C VAL A 151 -36.73 -33.40 -7.90
N CYS A 152 -36.22 -33.74 -6.73
CA CYS A 152 -36.07 -35.13 -6.29
C CYS A 152 -37.32 -35.57 -5.52
N GLY A 153 -37.69 -36.83 -5.68
CA GLY A 153 -38.69 -37.44 -4.81
C GLY A 153 -38.47 -38.93 -4.63
N PRO A 154 -39.27 -39.56 -3.78
CA PRO A 154 -39.02 -40.93 -3.38
C PRO A 154 -39.08 -41.86 -4.59
N PRO A 155 -38.24 -42.91 -4.63
CA PRO A 155 -38.40 -43.96 -5.63
C PRO A 155 -39.84 -44.49 -5.51
N SER A 156 -40.56 -44.55 -6.63
CA SER A 156 -41.91 -45.10 -6.70
C SER A 156 -41.91 -46.46 -6.00
N ALA A 157 -42.70 -46.56 -4.93
CA ALA A 157 -42.81 -47.74 -4.08
C ALA A 157 -43.51 -48.86 -4.84
N ASP A 158 -42.76 -49.62 -5.62
CA ASP A 158 -43.11 -50.99 -5.95
C ASP A 158 -41.93 -51.89 -5.60
N SER A 159 -42.19 -52.84 -4.69
CA SER A 159 -41.32 -53.90 -4.15
C SER A 159 -40.71 -53.63 -2.77
N SER A 160 -41.50 -53.94 -1.73
CA SER A 160 -41.06 -54.33 -0.37
C SER A 160 -41.10 -55.88 -0.30
N PRO A 161 -40.20 -56.57 0.45
CA PRO A 161 -40.39 -56.80 1.90
C PRO A 161 -39.03 -56.79 2.67
N GLY A 162 -38.86 -56.74 3.99
CA GLY A 162 -39.68 -56.72 5.20
C GLY A 162 -38.69 -56.78 6.40
N ALA A 163 -39.00 -56.17 7.54
CA ALA A 163 -38.17 -56.15 8.76
C ALA A 163 -38.42 -57.37 9.67
N PRO A 164 -37.55 -57.68 10.66
CA PRO A 164 -37.92 -57.34 12.06
C PRO A 164 -36.78 -57.04 13.09
N SER A 165 -37.11 -56.11 14.00
CA SER A 165 -36.91 -55.97 15.47
C SER A 165 -35.64 -56.35 16.28
N ALA A 166 -35.30 -55.46 17.23
CA ALA A 166 -34.26 -55.51 18.28
C ALA A 166 -34.62 -56.33 19.56
N PRO A 167 -33.70 -56.52 20.54
CA PRO A 167 -33.72 -55.69 21.78
C PRO A 167 -32.35 -55.42 22.51
N THR A 168 -32.37 -54.51 23.50
CA THR A 168 -31.30 -53.99 24.44
C THR A 168 -31.10 -54.90 25.70
N PRO A 169 -30.09 -54.76 26.63
CA PRO A 169 -29.74 -53.58 27.48
C PRO A 169 -28.23 -53.38 27.94
N THR A 170 -27.96 -52.26 28.65
CA THR A 170 -26.68 -51.70 29.22
C THR A 170 -26.23 -52.28 30.60
N PRO A 171 -24.97 -52.10 31.14
CA PRO A 171 -24.61 -50.93 31.99
C PRO A 171 -23.10 -50.47 32.12
N ARG A 172 -22.92 -49.13 32.26
CA ARG A 172 -22.16 -48.29 33.24
C ARG A 172 -20.60 -48.24 33.39
N ALA A 173 -20.07 -47.00 33.22
CA ALA A 173 -18.94 -46.28 33.89
C ALA A 173 -17.50 -46.84 33.78
N ARG A 174 -16.39 -46.06 33.73
CA ARG A 174 -16.07 -44.69 34.19
C ARG A 174 -14.74 -44.22 33.57
N ALA A 175 -14.49 -42.91 33.70
CA ALA A 175 -13.20 -42.23 33.87
C ALA A 175 -12.29 -42.10 32.64
N GLY A 176 -11.97 -40.85 32.35
CA GLY A 176 -11.11 -40.45 31.26
C GLY A 176 -9.64 -40.37 31.65
N ALA A 177 -8.82 -40.30 30.61
CA ALA A 177 -7.57 -39.57 30.56
C ALA A 177 -7.20 -39.56 29.07
N ARG A 178 -7.69 -38.57 28.33
CA ARG A 178 -7.28 -38.37 26.93
C ARG A 178 -6.13 -37.39 26.94
N SER A 179 -4.97 -37.93 26.56
CA SER A 179 -3.69 -37.31 26.29
C SER A 179 -3.82 -36.01 25.49
N PRO A 180 -2.97 -35.00 25.73
CA PRO A 180 -3.03 -33.75 24.99
C PRO A 180 -2.70 -34.00 23.51
N ALA A 181 -3.50 -33.40 22.64
CA ALA A 181 -3.40 -33.49 21.19
C ALA A 181 -2.03 -32.96 20.68
N PRO A 182 -1.46 -33.57 19.63
CA PRO A 182 -0.16 -33.18 19.04
C PRO A 182 -0.14 -31.74 18.48
N ILE A 183 -1.32 -31.13 18.30
CA ILE A 183 -1.50 -29.77 17.78
C ILE A 183 -0.97 -28.72 18.76
N SER A 184 -1.08 -28.95 20.08
CA SER A 184 -0.61 -27.99 21.10
C SER A 184 0.92 -27.90 21.14
N ILE A 185 1.61 -29.03 20.98
CA ILE A 185 3.09 -29.09 20.98
C ILE A 185 3.65 -28.39 19.73
N LEU A 186 3.03 -28.59 18.56
CA LEU A 186 3.44 -27.94 17.32
C LEU A 186 3.27 -26.41 17.38
N LEU A 187 2.16 -25.93 17.94
CA LEU A 187 1.92 -24.50 18.12
C LEU A 187 2.93 -23.86 19.08
N LEU A 188 3.26 -24.54 20.19
CA LEU A 188 4.30 -24.08 21.12
C LEU A 188 5.69 -24.05 20.49
N ALA A 189 6.03 -25.05 19.67
CA ALA A 189 7.31 -25.08 18.96
C ALA A 189 7.43 -23.94 17.93
N LEU A 190 6.35 -23.65 17.18
CA LEU A 190 6.31 -22.53 16.24
C LEU A 190 6.42 -21.17 16.94
N ALA A 191 5.72 -21.00 18.08
CA ALA A 191 5.82 -19.79 18.87
C ALA A 191 7.23 -19.57 19.44
N ALA A 192 7.88 -20.64 19.93
CA ALA A 192 9.25 -20.58 20.41
C ALA A 192 10.25 -20.25 19.30
N ALA A 193 10.09 -20.84 18.10
CA ALA A 193 10.92 -20.55 16.94
C ALA A 193 10.76 -19.10 16.46
N ALA A 194 9.53 -18.58 16.44
CA ALA A 194 9.25 -17.19 16.10
C ALA A 194 9.86 -16.21 17.12
N ALA A 195 9.77 -16.52 18.42
CA ALA A 195 10.39 -15.71 19.46
C ALA A 195 11.93 -15.69 19.35
N LEU A 196 12.55 -16.85 19.10
CA LEU A 196 14.00 -16.96 18.85
C LEU A 196 14.43 -16.16 17.61
N ALA A 197 13.68 -16.25 16.51
CA ALA A 197 13.95 -15.47 15.31
C ALA A 197 13.84 -13.96 15.57
N LEU A 198 12.83 -13.53 16.33
CA LEU A 198 12.67 -12.12 16.72
C LEU A 198 13.84 -11.63 17.57
N LEU A 199 14.28 -12.43 18.55
CA LEU A 199 15.44 -12.11 19.39
C LEU A 199 16.73 -12.00 18.57
N LEU A 200 16.95 -12.92 17.63
CA LEU A 200 18.10 -12.86 16.71
C LEU A 200 18.06 -11.58 15.85
N LEU A 201 16.90 -11.21 15.33
CA LEU A 201 16.75 -9.96 14.58
C LEU A 201 17.05 -8.73 15.44
N LEU A 202 16.60 -8.71 16.70
CA LEU A 202 16.90 -7.62 17.63
C LEU A 202 18.40 -7.54 17.94
N VAL A 203 19.06 -8.68 18.16
CA VAL A 203 20.52 -8.74 18.37
C VAL A 203 21.26 -8.22 17.14
N LEU A 204 20.89 -8.65 15.94
CA LEU A 204 21.50 -8.17 14.69
C LEU A 204 21.30 -6.66 14.47
N ARG A 205 20.12 -6.12 14.81
CA ARG A 205 19.88 -4.66 14.73
C ARG A 205 20.69 -3.90 15.78
N SER A 206 20.85 -4.47 16.98
CA SER A 206 21.70 -3.88 18.01
C SER A 206 23.18 -3.92 17.65
N SER A 207 23.66 -5.00 16.99
CA SER A 207 25.05 -5.09 16.54
C SER A 207 25.33 -4.13 15.39
N GLU A 208 24.40 -3.96 14.44
CA GLU A 208 24.50 -2.95 13.38
C GLU A 208 24.50 -1.52 13.97
N ALA A 209 23.65 -1.26 14.97
CA ALA A 209 23.61 0.03 15.67
C ALA A 209 24.88 0.30 16.49
N GLU A 210 25.40 -0.71 17.21
CA GLU A 210 26.67 -0.61 17.92
C GLU A 210 27.85 -0.45 16.96
N GLN A 211 27.87 -1.17 15.84
CA GLN A 211 28.92 -1.09 14.83
C GLN A 211 28.90 0.27 14.13
N GLY A 212 27.71 0.81 13.82
CA GLY A 212 27.51 2.17 13.34
C GLY A 212 27.99 3.21 14.36
N ARG A 213 27.66 3.03 15.64
CA ARG A 213 28.13 3.90 16.74
C ARG A 213 29.63 3.84 16.94
N ARG A 214 30.25 2.66 16.86
CA ARG A 214 31.71 2.48 16.89
C ARG A 214 32.38 3.14 15.69
N LYS A 215 31.80 3.03 14.49
CA LYS A 215 32.28 3.69 13.28
C LYS A 215 32.18 5.22 13.40
N LEU A 216 31.06 5.75 13.91
CA LEU A 216 30.90 7.18 14.19
C LEU A 216 31.90 7.69 15.25
N LEU A 217 32.09 6.95 16.34
CA LEU A 217 33.07 7.26 17.38
C LEU A 217 34.52 7.20 16.86
N SER A 218 34.81 6.30 15.91
CA SER A 218 36.12 6.22 15.26
C SER A 218 36.40 7.42 14.34
N LEU A 219 35.36 7.95 13.67
CA LEU A 219 35.47 9.17 12.87
C LEU A 219 35.62 10.42 13.75
N LEU A 220 34.91 10.47 14.88
CA LEU A 220 34.99 11.60 15.82
C LEU A 220 36.34 11.66 16.57
N LYS A 221 37.07 10.54 16.66
CA LYS A 221 38.37 10.43 17.34
C LYS A 221 39.58 10.73 16.45
N GLN A 222 39.42 11.04 15.16
CA GLN A 222 40.55 11.55 14.37
C GLN A 222 40.94 12.96 14.88
N PRO A 223 42.15 13.16 15.46
CA PRO A 223 42.56 14.46 15.93
C PRO A 223 42.87 15.38 14.75
N PHE A 224 42.25 16.57 14.74
CA PHE A 224 42.68 17.73 13.96
C PHE A 224 44.09 18.15 14.41
N LEU A 225 45.13 17.60 13.78
CA LEU A 225 46.49 18.14 13.82
C LEU A 225 46.96 18.38 12.38
N LYS A 226 46.74 19.60 11.89
CA LYS A 226 47.62 20.25 10.92
C LYS A 226 47.89 21.67 11.42
N PRO A 227 49.14 22.05 11.74
CA PRO A 227 49.48 23.42 12.05
C PRO A 227 49.49 24.23 10.75
N VAL A 228 48.68 25.28 10.69
CA VAL A 228 48.76 26.30 9.63
C VAL A 228 49.78 27.34 10.09
N ARG A 229 50.87 27.46 9.32
CA ARG A 229 51.84 28.57 9.47
C ARG A 229 51.17 29.87 9.02
N THR A 230 51.26 30.87 9.89
CA THR A 230 50.96 32.28 9.63
C THR A 230 52.05 32.90 8.74
N ALA A 231 51.65 33.61 7.69
CA ALA A 231 52.40 34.70 7.10
C ALA A 231 51.40 35.73 6.55
N GLN A 232 51.75 36.99 6.73
CA GLN A 232 50.95 38.22 6.76
C GLN A 232 51.36 39.10 5.57
N GLU A 233 50.40 39.89 5.03
CA GLU A 233 50.56 41.13 4.20
C GLU A 233 51.31 41.01 2.85
N GLU A 234 51.05 41.78 1.78
CA GLU A 234 50.42 43.11 1.62
C GLU A 234 50.02 43.34 0.13
N ASP A 235 49.24 44.39 -0.10
CA ASP A 235 48.73 44.91 -1.38
C ASP A 235 49.80 45.27 -2.45
N GLY A 236 49.42 45.23 -3.73
CA GLY A 236 50.25 45.75 -4.82
C GLY A 236 49.65 45.64 -6.22
N CYS A 237 48.81 46.62 -6.59
CA CYS A 237 48.36 46.91 -7.94
C CYS A 237 49.50 47.55 -8.78
N SER A 238 49.61 47.24 -10.08
CA SER A 238 49.98 48.16 -11.19
C SER A 238 50.83 47.55 -12.33
N CYS A 239 50.24 47.58 -13.54
CA CYS A 239 50.80 47.74 -14.91
C CYS A 239 51.73 46.72 -15.57
N GLY A 240 51.27 46.23 -16.74
CA GLY A 240 52.07 45.80 -17.89
C GLY A 240 51.17 45.66 -19.13
N PHE A 241 51.25 46.61 -20.08
CA PHE A 241 50.62 46.53 -21.42
C PHE A 241 51.59 45.85 -22.42
N PRO A 242 51.09 45.41 -23.61
CA PRO A 242 51.57 44.24 -24.33
C PRO A 242 52.58 44.57 -25.45
N GLU A 243 53.27 43.53 -25.95
CA GLU A 243 53.92 43.55 -27.27
C GLU A 243 53.12 42.66 -28.23
N GLU A 244 52.81 43.24 -29.39
CA GLU A 244 52.27 42.62 -30.60
C GLU A 244 53.37 41.81 -31.30
N GLU A 245 53.03 40.65 -31.88
CA GLU A 245 53.71 40.17 -33.08
C GLU A 245 52.68 39.69 -34.12
N GLU A 246 52.99 40.05 -35.35
CA GLU A 246 52.17 40.10 -36.55
C GLU A 246 52.54 38.95 -37.52
N GLY A 247 51.61 38.63 -38.44
CA GLY A 247 51.88 37.91 -39.69
C GLY A 247 51.31 36.48 -39.74
N GLU A 248 50.75 35.98 -40.85
CA GLU A 248 50.40 36.51 -42.16
C GLU A 248 49.49 35.45 -42.83
N GLU A 249 48.77 35.85 -43.88
CA GLU A 249 47.79 35.12 -44.69
C GLU A 249 48.23 33.77 -45.31
N GLY A 250 47.23 32.98 -45.70
CA GLY A 250 47.37 31.91 -46.70
C GLY A 250 46.02 31.39 -47.20
N GLN A 251 45.58 31.91 -48.35
CA GLN A 251 44.36 31.55 -49.10
C GLN A 251 44.44 30.16 -49.76
N LEU A 252 43.30 29.46 -49.83
CA LEU A 252 42.67 28.91 -51.05
C LEU A 252 41.25 28.42 -50.74
#